data_AF-A0A5N5IA13-F1
#
_entry.id   AF-A0A5N5IA13-F1
#
_cell.length_a   1.000
_cell.length_b   1.000
_cell.length_c   1.000
_cell.angle_alpha   90.00
_cell.angle_beta   90.00
_cell.angle_gamma   90.00
#
_symmetry.space_group_name_H-M   'P 1'
#
loop_
_entity.id
_entity.type
_entity.pdbx_description
1 polymer ?
#
loop_
_entity_poly.entity_id
_entity_poly.type
_entity_poly.pdbx_seq_one_letter_code
_entity_poly.pdbx_strand_id
1 'polypeptide(L)'
;MAQPMEISQSGAFVRAPSVFRNFISRDPNSQFPAEPGRYHLYISYLCPWACRCLAYLKLKGLEKAISFTSVKPKWERTKESDEDMGWVFPASDTEVAGAEPDPLNGAKTIRELYELASTHYTGKYTVPVLWDKKLKTIVNNESSEIIRMFNTEFNDIAENASLDLCPPHLQSQIDQTNEWIYDKINNGVYKCGFARKQEPYDEAVKELFEALDKCEEILSKQRYLCGNTLSEADIRLFVTLIRFDEAYAVNFKCNKKLLREYPNLFNYTKDIFQVPGVSSTVNIDHIKQGYFSIAAINPFGIVPIGPNIDYSSPHDRHSTQSNAFVTTASVFQAPKFIVSGRTWEGESHQLYGIAGSEPDMGKNKAYGSGFFLLQIPT
;
A
#
# COMPACT_ATOMS: atom_id res chain seq x y z
N MET A 1 -23.93 -17.58 1.68
CA MET A 1 -24.69 -16.32 1.84
C MET A 1 -23.65 -15.25 1.70
N ALA A 2 -23.73 -14.41 0.65
CA ALA A 2 -22.78 -13.31 0.46
C ALA A 2 -22.54 -12.59 1.80
N GLN A 3 -21.27 -12.38 2.17
CA GLN A 3 -20.89 -11.72 3.41
C GLN A 3 -21.84 -10.55 3.70
N PRO A 4 -22.30 -10.36 4.95
CA PRO A 4 -23.26 -9.31 5.27
C PRO A 4 -22.77 -8.00 4.68
N MET A 5 -23.57 -7.43 3.78
CA MET A 5 -23.20 -6.19 3.11
C MET A 5 -22.97 -5.15 4.21
N GLU A 6 -21.81 -4.52 4.20
CA GLU A 6 -21.45 -3.43 5.11
C GLU A 6 -22.19 -2.16 4.71
N ILE A 7 -23.51 -2.26 4.48
CA ILE A 7 -24.38 -1.18 4.05
C ILE A 7 -25.54 -1.11 5.03
N SER A 8 -25.69 0.04 5.69
CA SER A 8 -26.82 0.33 6.56
C SER A 8 -28.12 0.49 5.77
N GLN A 9 -29.27 0.56 6.46
CA GLN A 9 -30.56 0.88 5.82
C GLN A 9 -30.57 2.25 5.12
N SER A 10 -29.74 3.19 5.58
CA SER A 10 -29.59 4.50 4.93
C SER A 10 -28.78 4.45 3.62
N GLY A 11 -28.08 3.33 3.35
CA GLY A 11 -27.19 3.18 2.19
C GLY A 11 -25.74 3.58 2.48
N ALA A 12 -25.40 3.82 3.75
CA ALA A 12 -24.06 4.19 4.19
C ALA A 12 -23.20 2.94 4.47
N PHE A 13 -21.90 3.05 4.21
CA PHE A 13 -20.97 1.95 4.48
C PHE A 13 -20.61 1.85 5.98
N VAL A 14 -20.76 0.66 6.58
CA VAL A 14 -20.47 0.39 8.00
C VAL A 14 -19.55 -0.83 8.14
N ARG A 15 -18.32 -0.62 8.60
CA ARG A 15 -17.30 -1.67 8.70
C ARG A 15 -17.54 -2.61 9.90
N ALA A 16 -17.42 -3.91 9.69
CA ALA A 16 -17.48 -4.90 10.77
C ALA A 16 -16.19 -4.94 11.60
N PRO A 17 -16.27 -5.18 12.93
CA PRO A 17 -15.08 -5.27 13.80
C PRO A 17 -14.29 -6.58 13.60
N SER A 18 -13.00 -6.53 13.94
CA SER A 18 -12.08 -7.66 14.04
C SER A 18 -12.37 -8.54 15.27
N VAL A 19 -12.03 -9.83 15.21
CA VAL A 19 -12.43 -10.83 16.23
C VAL A 19 -11.22 -11.44 16.95
N PHE A 20 -10.12 -11.71 16.24
CA PHE A 20 -8.90 -12.23 16.87
C PHE A 20 -8.09 -11.06 17.39
N ARG A 21 -7.97 -10.97 18.72
CA ARG A 21 -7.42 -9.82 19.44
C ARG A 21 -6.38 -10.22 20.50
N ASN A 22 -5.75 -11.39 20.35
CA ASN A 22 -4.63 -11.74 21.22
C ASN A 22 -3.43 -10.84 20.91
N PHE A 23 -2.50 -10.75 21.86
CA PHE A 23 -1.38 -9.82 21.80
C PHE A 23 -0.07 -10.58 21.98
N ILE A 24 0.92 -10.27 21.14
CA ILE A 24 2.29 -10.75 21.31
C ILE A 24 2.96 -9.93 22.41
N SER A 25 3.68 -10.56 23.32
CA SER A 25 4.35 -9.88 24.43
C SER A 25 5.83 -10.22 24.53
N ARG A 26 6.64 -9.29 25.04
CA ARG A 26 8.03 -9.54 25.45
C ARG A 26 8.17 -10.49 26.64
N ASP A 27 7.11 -10.70 27.41
CA ASP A 27 7.16 -11.69 28.49
C ASP A 27 7.33 -13.10 27.90
N PRO A 28 8.45 -13.79 28.17
CA PRO A 28 8.70 -15.13 27.64
C PRO A 28 7.67 -16.17 28.14
N ASN A 29 6.94 -15.87 29.21
CA ASN A 29 5.89 -16.74 29.76
C ASN A 29 4.50 -16.45 29.20
N SER A 30 4.35 -15.40 28.38
CA SER A 30 3.09 -15.12 27.71
C SER A 30 2.70 -16.25 26.76
N GLN A 31 1.40 -16.36 26.44
CA GLN A 31 0.93 -17.34 25.47
C GLN A 31 1.59 -17.14 24.09
N PHE A 32 1.81 -15.87 23.74
CA PHE A 32 2.41 -15.43 22.49
C PHE A 32 3.67 -14.57 22.77
N PRO A 33 4.80 -15.17 23.16
CA PRO A 33 6.05 -14.46 23.40
C PRO A 33 6.70 -14.02 22.09
N ALA A 34 7.37 -12.87 22.09
CA ALA A 34 8.11 -12.33 20.94
C ALA A 34 9.33 -13.20 20.55
N GLU A 35 9.07 -14.32 19.87
CA GLU A 35 10.04 -15.36 19.53
C GLU A 35 10.41 -15.31 18.02
N PRO A 36 11.71 -15.16 17.66
CA PRO A 36 12.15 -15.19 16.27
C PRO A 36 11.72 -16.48 15.56
N GLY A 37 11.18 -16.33 14.36
CA GLY A 37 10.80 -17.47 13.55
C GLY A 37 9.51 -18.16 14.00
N ARG A 38 8.78 -17.67 15.01
CA ARG A 38 7.49 -18.26 15.44
C ARG A 38 6.29 -17.73 14.67
N TYR A 39 6.32 -16.48 14.25
CA TYR A 39 5.16 -15.81 13.65
C TYR A 39 5.24 -15.71 12.12
N HIS A 40 4.07 -15.60 11.49
CA HIS A 40 3.93 -15.36 10.06
C HIS A 40 2.82 -14.34 9.79
N LEU A 41 3.05 -13.42 8.86
CA LEU A 41 2.09 -12.39 8.48
C LEU A 41 1.51 -12.69 7.09
N TYR A 42 0.23 -13.03 7.01
CA TYR A 42 -0.46 -13.12 5.72
C TYR A 42 -1.06 -11.76 5.35
N ILE A 43 -0.78 -11.32 4.12
CA ILE A 43 -1.20 -10.02 3.60
C ILE A 43 -1.82 -10.14 2.20
N SER A 44 -2.36 -9.04 1.71
CA SER A 44 -2.51 -8.80 0.28
C SER A 44 -1.97 -7.40 0.00
N TYR A 45 -1.16 -7.23 -1.05
CA TYR A 45 -0.70 -5.90 -1.47
C TYR A 45 -1.88 -5.00 -1.89
N LEU A 46 -3.04 -5.55 -2.22
CA LEU A 46 -4.27 -4.77 -2.41
C LEU A 46 -4.66 -4.02 -1.12
N CYS A 47 -4.61 -4.70 0.03
CA CYS A 47 -5.24 -4.24 1.26
C CYS A 47 -4.38 -3.20 2.00
N PRO A 48 -4.86 -1.94 2.17
CA PRO A 48 -4.10 -0.91 2.86
C PRO A 48 -3.83 -1.27 4.33
N TRP A 49 -4.78 -1.93 5.01
CA TRP A 49 -4.61 -2.35 6.41
C TRP A 49 -3.48 -3.38 6.58
N ALA A 50 -3.35 -4.31 5.62
CA ALA A 50 -2.29 -5.30 5.62
C ALA A 50 -0.93 -4.68 5.26
N CYS A 51 -0.90 -3.77 4.27
CA CYS A 51 0.31 -3.04 3.90
C CYS A 51 0.87 -2.18 5.04
N ARG A 52 0.05 -1.70 5.99
CA ARG A 52 0.57 -1.03 7.20
C ARG A 52 1.41 -1.97 8.05
N CYS A 53 0.93 -3.19 8.26
CA CYS A 53 1.65 -4.21 9.03
C CYS A 53 2.96 -4.57 8.32
N LEU A 54 2.93 -4.74 6.99
CA LEU A 54 4.13 -4.98 6.20
C LEU A 54 5.12 -3.81 6.26
N ALA A 55 4.64 -2.56 6.22
CA ALA A 55 5.48 -1.37 6.40
C ALA A 55 6.18 -1.37 7.76
N TYR A 56 5.47 -1.67 8.86
CA TYR A 56 6.10 -1.81 10.17
C TYR A 56 7.12 -2.95 10.22
N LEU A 57 6.81 -4.10 9.63
CA LEU A 57 7.72 -5.24 9.55
C LEU A 57 9.04 -4.85 8.86
N LYS A 58 8.96 -4.14 7.72
CA LYS A 58 10.14 -3.63 6.99
C LYS A 58 10.88 -2.54 7.76
N LEU A 59 10.17 -1.52 8.24
CA LEU A 59 10.76 -0.38 8.96
C LEU A 59 11.48 -0.80 10.23
N LYS A 60 10.94 -1.77 10.97
CA LYS A 60 11.56 -2.32 12.18
C LYS A 60 12.66 -3.35 11.87
N GLY A 61 12.83 -3.77 10.61
CA GLY A 61 13.79 -4.79 10.23
C GLY A 61 13.47 -6.16 10.85
N LEU A 62 12.19 -6.57 10.81
CA LEU A 62 11.70 -7.80 11.43
C LEU A 62 11.64 -9.00 10.46
N GLU A 63 12.14 -8.86 9.24
CA GLU A 63 12.01 -9.87 8.18
C GLU A 63 12.68 -11.22 8.53
N LYS A 64 13.73 -11.19 9.35
CA LYS A 64 14.39 -12.40 9.85
C LYS A 64 13.59 -13.11 10.96
N ALA A 65 12.73 -12.37 11.66
CA ALA A 65 11.94 -12.87 12.78
C ALA A 65 10.52 -13.28 12.37
N ILE A 66 9.91 -12.53 11.45
CA ILE A 66 8.53 -12.69 11.02
C ILE A 66 8.53 -12.82 9.50
N SER A 67 8.28 -14.03 9.02
CA SER A 67 8.02 -14.31 7.61
C SER A 67 6.67 -13.71 7.18
N PHE A 68 6.48 -13.43 5.89
CA PHE A 68 5.19 -12.99 5.35
C PHE A 68 4.90 -13.63 3.99
N THR A 69 3.62 -13.70 3.63
CA THR A 69 3.14 -14.19 2.33
C THR A 69 1.98 -13.32 1.85
N SER A 70 1.98 -12.95 0.56
CA SER A 70 0.85 -12.24 -0.06
C SER A 70 -0.05 -13.20 -0.83
N VAL A 71 -1.36 -13.05 -0.65
CA VAL A 71 -2.38 -13.66 -1.52
C VAL A 71 -2.52 -12.91 -2.83
N LYS A 72 -3.33 -13.46 -3.76
CA LYS A 72 -3.69 -12.81 -5.01
C LYS A 72 -4.42 -11.47 -4.78
N PRO A 73 -4.32 -10.52 -5.73
CA PRO A 73 -4.97 -9.21 -5.61
C PRO A 73 -6.49 -9.28 -5.84
N LYS A 74 -6.98 -10.25 -6.61
CA LYS A 74 -8.40 -10.40 -6.93
C LYS A 74 -9.08 -11.35 -5.96
N TRP A 75 -10.27 -10.97 -5.49
CA TRP A 75 -11.11 -11.90 -4.74
C TRP A 75 -11.68 -12.98 -5.65
N GLU A 76 -11.63 -14.21 -5.16
CA GLU A 76 -12.10 -15.41 -5.85
C GLU A 76 -12.95 -16.24 -4.90
N ARG A 77 -13.65 -17.24 -5.45
CA ARG A 77 -14.52 -18.12 -4.67
C ARG A 77 -13.67 -18.88 -3.65
N THR A 78 -14.09 -18.84 -2.38
CA THR A 78 -13.31 -19.44 -1.28
C THR A 78 -13.65 -20.89 -1.02
N LYS A 79 -14.88 -21.32 -1.35
CA LYS A 79 -15.32 -22.71 -1.31
C LYS A 79 -16.26 -23.02 -2.46
N GLU A 80 -16.21 -24.25 -2.95
CA GLU A 80 -17.15 -24.72 -3.99
C GLU A 80 -18.59 -24.81 -3.47
N SER A 81 -18.75 -25.09 -2.17
CA SER A 81 -20.06 -25.29 -1.51
C SER A 81 -20.88 -24.02 -1.32
N ASP A 82 -20.29 -22.84 -1.53
CA ASP A 82 -20.97 -21.56 -1.40
C ASP A 82 -20.47 -20.52 -2.42
N GLU A 83 -21.00 -19.30 -2.32
CA GLU A 83 -20.71 -18.19 -3.22
C GLU A 83 -19.78 -17.15 -2.57
N ASP A 84 -19.16 -17.48 -1.43
CA ASP A 84 -18.38 -16.52 -0.69
C ASP A 84 -17.05 -16.24 -1.41
N MET A 85 -16.89 -14.99 -1.83
CA MET A 85 -15.67 -14.48 -2.45
C MET A 85 -14.71 -13.95 -1.39
N GLY A 86 -13.41 -14.15 -1.57
CA GLY A 86 -12.39 -13.68 -0.64
C GLY A 86 -10.97 -13.89 -1.12
N TRP A 87 -10.04 -13.87 -0.18
CA TRP A 87 -8.60 -13.95 -0.43
C TRP A 87 -8.15 -15.37 -0.73
N VAL A 88 -7.53 -15.57 -1.89
CA VAL A 88 -7.09 -16.87 -2.41
C VAL A 88 -5.58 -16.84 -2.68
N PHE A 89 -4.89 -17.89 -2.26
CA PHE A 89 -3.47 -18.10 -2.57
C PHE A 89 -3.34 -18.55 -4.03
N PRO A 90 -2.29 -18.14 -4.76
CA PRO A 90 -2.00 -18.73 -6.05
C PRO A 90 -1.62 -20.21 -5.90
N ALA A 91 -1.84 -21.00 -6.95
CA ALA A 91 -1.48 -22.41 -7.04
C ALA A 91 0.03 -22.63 -7.19
N SER A 92 0.76 -21.66 -7.73
CA SER A 92 2.23 -21.64 -7.80
C SER A 92 2.79 -20.22 -7.61
N ASP A 93 4.08 -20.13 -7.30
CA ASP A 93 4.85 -18.87 -7.20
C ASP A 93 4.96 -18.10 -8.54
N THR A 94 4.63 -18.76 -9.66
CA THR A 94 4.62 -18.17 -11.00
C THR A 94 3.25 -17.74 -11.50
N GLU A 95 2.14 -18.07 -10.82
CA GLU A 95 0.78 -17.73 -11.30
C GLU A 95 0.53 -16.21 -11.28
N VAL A 96 0.89 -15.57 -10.17
CA VAL A 96 0.70 -14.12 -9.97
C VAL A 96 1.96 -13.55 -9.33
N ALA A 97 2.71 -12.75 -10.08
CA ALA A 97 3.94 -12.13 -9.58
C ALA A 97 3.69 -11.35 -8.27
N GLY A 98 4.46 -11.66 -7.22
CA GLY A 98 4.33 -11.05 -5.90
C GLY A 98 3.24 -11.64 -5.02
N ALA A 99 2.54 -12.70 -5.45
CA ALA A 99 1.76 -13.57 -4.59
C ALA A 99 2.39 -14.96 -4.55
N GLU A 100 2.24 -15.67 -3.44
CA GLU A 100 2.87 -16.98 -3.25
C GLU A 100 1.88 -17.96 -2.61
N PRO A 101 1.97 -19.28 -2.91
CA PRO A 101 1.19 -20.30 -2.20
C PRO A 101 1.42 -20.24 -0.69
N ASP A 102 0.47 -20.71 0.12
CA ASP A 102 0.66 -20.79 1.57
C ASP A 102 1.82 -21.76 1.91
N PRO A 103 2.93 -21.27 2.50
CA PRO A 103 4.09 -22.12 2.77
C PRO A 103 3.93 -22.95 4.06
N LEU A 104 2.88 -22.74 4.85
CA LEU A 104 2.78 -23.27 6.21
C LEU A 104 1.70 -24.33 6.40
N ASN A 105 0.49 -24.09 5.90
CA ASN A 105 -0.68 -24.93 6.20
C ASN A 105 -1.21 -25.65 4.95
N GLY A 106 -0.69 -25.33 3.77
CA GLY A 106 -1.25 -25.79 2.50
C GLY A 106 -2.64 -25.22 2.22
N ALA A 107 -3.00 -24.11 2.88
CA ALA A 107 -4.28 -23.45 2.67
C ALA A 107 -4.36 -22.86 1.27
N LYS A 108 -5.50 -23.02 0.61
CA LYS A 108 -5.82 -22.40 -0.68
C LYS A 108 -6.44 -21.03 -0.51
N THR A 109 -6.98 -20.73 0.67
CA THR A 109 -7.65 -19.45 0.95
C THR A 109 -7.36 -18.95 2.36
N ILE A 110 -7.50 -17.65 2.59
CA ILE A 110 -7.42 -17.09 3.96
C ILE A 110 -8.57 -17.63 4.82
N ARG A 111 -9.73 -17.90 4.22
CA ARG A 111 -10.87 -18.51 4.93
C ARG A 111 -10.47 -19.82 5.60
N GLU A 112 -9.73 -20.68 4.91
CA GLU A 112 -9.24 -21.94 5.49
C GLU A 112 -8.35 -21.71 6.71
N LEU A 113 -7.54 -20.64 6.76
CA LEU A 113 -6.75 -20.30 7.95
C LEU A 113 -7.63 -19.93 9.16
N TYR A 114 -8.72 -19.20 8.93
CA TYR A 114 -9.68 -18.87 9.99
C TYR A 114 -10.42 -20.12 10.50
N GLU A 115 -10.79 -21.02 9.59
CA GLU A 115 -11.45 -22.28 9.93
C GLU A 115 -10.51 -23.25 10.65
N LEU A 116 -9.22 -23.25 10.32
CA LEU A 116 -8.17 -23.95 11.07
C LEU A 116 -8.02 -23.39 12.49
N ALA A 117 -8.08 -22.06 12.64
CA ALA A 117 -7.96 -21.40 13.95
C ALA A 117 -9.21 -21.54 14.82
N SER A 118 -10.40 -21.63 14.22
CA SER A 118 -11.67 -21.81 14.94
C SER A 118 -12.76 -22.41 14.05
N THR A 119 -13.29 -23.57 14.45
CA THR A 119 -14.40 -24.26 13.77
C THR A 119 -15.74 -23.55 13.92
N HIS A 120 -15.82 -22.52 14.77
CA HIS A 120 -17.05 -21.77 15.07
C HIS A 120 -16.96 -20.31 14.61
N TYR A 121 -15.99 -19.96 13.76
CA TYR A 121 -15.85 -18.61 13.25
C TYR A 121 -17.01 -18.23 12.31
N THR A 122 -17.66 -17.10 12.58
CA THR A 122 -18.82 -16.59 11.80
C THR A 122 -18.60 -15.19 11.25
N GLY A 123 -17.40 -14.63 11.40
CA GLY A 123 -17.05 -13.29 10.94
C GLY A 123 -16.52 -13.25 9.50
N LYS A 124 -15.87 -12.13 9.15
CA LYS A 124 -15.24 -11.94 7.85
C LYS A 124 -13.81 -12.45 7.81
N TYR A 125 -13.47 -13.15 6.74
CA TYR A 125 -12.10 -13.62 6.47
C TYR A 125 -11.24 -12.47 5.93
N THR A 126 -10.59 -11.72 6.82
CA THR A 126 -9.82 -10.52 6.46
C THR A 126 -8.31 -10.78 6.45
N VAL A 127 -7.58 -9.90 5.76
CA VAL A 127 -6.14 -9.69 5.95
C VAL A 127 -5.93 -8.28 6.55
N PRO A 128 -4.89 -8.04 7.36
CA PRO A 128 -3.80 -8.96 7.71
C PRO A 128 -4.22 -10.11 8.63
N VAL A 129 -3.47 -11.20 8.61
CA VAL A 129 -3.54 -12.28 9.62
C VAL A 129 -2.16 -12.46 10.22
N LEU A 130 -2.02 -12.21 11.51
CA LEU A 130 -0.83 -12.56 12.28
C LEU A 130 -1.00 -13.99 12.83
N TRP A 131 -0.27 -14.92 12.24
CA TRP A 131 -0.36 -16.35 12.49
C TRP A 131 0.74 -16.84 13.44
N ASP A 132 0.38 -17.69 14.39
CA ASP A 132 1.33 -18.44 15.23
C ASP A 132 1.57 -19.82 14.63
N LYS A 133 2.81 -20.10 14.19
CA LYS A 133 3.18 -21.39 13.60
C LYS A 133 3.20 -22.54 14.60
N LYS A 134 3.45 -22.24 15.88
CA LYS A 134 3.55 -23.23 16.96
C LYS A 134 2.18 -23.68 17.41
N LEU A 135 1.27 -22.72 17.65
CA LEU A 135 -0.10 -23.01 18.09
C LEU A 135 -1.07 -23.24 16.93
N LYS A 136 -0.65 -22.98 15.69
CA LYS A 136 -1.46 -23.09 14.47
C LYS A 136 -2.79 -22.34 14.60
N THR A 137 -2.69 -21.08 15.02
CA THR A 137 -3.86 -20.23 15.25
C THR A 137 -3.57 -18.79 14.84
N ILE A 138 -4.64 -18.01 14.70
CA ILE A 138 -4.56 -16.57 14.47
C ILE A 138 -4.33 -15.89 15.83
N VAL A 139 -3.22 -15.18 15.94
CA VAL A 139 -2.96 -14.30 17.10
C VAL A 139 -3.87 -13.09 17.00
N ASN A 140 -3.82 -12.38 15.88
CA ASN A 140 -4.50 -11.11 15.72
C ASN A 140 -4.85 -10.84 14.24
N ASN A 141 -6.00 -10.22 13.97
CA ASN A 141 -6.40 -9.75 12.65
C ASN A 141 -6.80 -8.25 12.61
N GLU A 142 -6.44 -7.51 13.65
CA GLU A 142 -6.59 -6.06 13.80
C GLU A 142 -5.28 -5.35 13.47
N SER A 143 -5.21 -4.72 12.29
CA SER A 143 -3.99 -4.07 11.81
C SER A 143 -3.44 -3.01 12.76
N SER A 144 -4.32 -2.29 13.47
CA SER A 144 -3.89 -1.22 14.40
C SER A 144 -3.21 -1.75 15.66
N GLU A 145 -3.53 -2.96 16.09
CA GLU A 145 -2.85 -3.62 17.21
C GLU A 145 -1.57 -4.31 16.76
N ILE A 146 -1.60 -4.97 15.60
CA ILE A 146 -0.42 -5.66 15.03
C ILE A 146 0.75 -4.68 14.86
N ILE A 147 0.51 -3.48 14.33
CA ILE A 147 1.58 -2.49 14.17
C ILE A 147 2.17 -2.04 15.52
N ARG A 148 1.37 -1.98 16.59
CA ARG A 148 1.85 -1.64 17.94
C ARG A 148 2.68 -2.78 18.56
N MET A 149 2.30 -4.03 18.31
CA MET A 149 3.13 -5.19 18.66
C MET A 149 4.48 -5.12 17.93
N PHE A 150 4.48 -4.89 16.62
CA PHE A 150 5.72 -4.79 15.83
C PHE A 150 6.60 -3.61 16.26
N ASN A 151 5.98 -2.50 16.70
CA ASN A 151 6.70 -1.31 17.14
C ASN A 151 7.57 -1.55 18.38
N THR A 152 7.09 -2.37 19.33
CA THR A 152 7.66 -2.43 20.69
C THR A 152 8.01 -3.84 21.17
N GLU A 153 7.17 -4.83 20.89
CA GLU A 153 7.27 -6.16 21.49
C GLU A 153 8.44 -6.98 20.93
N PHE A 154 8.89 -6.65 19.72
CA PHE A 154 10.02 -7.32 19.08
C PHE A 154 11.33 -6.52 19.16
N ASN A 155 11.43 -5.49 20.01
CA ASN A 155 12.61 -4.63 20.07
C ASN A 155 13.91 -5.36 20.44
N ASP A 156 13.85 -6.50 21.15
CA ASP A 156 15.06 -7.29 21.46
C ASP A 156 15.63 -8.03 20.25
N ILE A 157 14.87 -8.14 19.16
CA ILE A 157 15.24 -8.91 17.96
C ILE A 157 15.20 -8.08 16.66
N ALA A 158 14.61 -6.89 16.70
CA ALA A 158 14.48 -5.96 15.59
C ALA A 158 15.83 -5.36 15.19
N GLU A 159 16.14 -5.32 13.89
CA GLU A 159 17.36 -4.63 13.41
C GLU A 159 17.30 -3.13 13.68
N ASN A 160 16.11 -2.53 13.63
CA ASN A 160 15.86 -1.12 13.92
C ASN A 160 15.10 -0.95 15.25
N ALA A 161 15.62 -1.55 16.33
CA ALA A 161 15.01 -1.51 17.67
C ALA A 161 14.75 -0.09 18.20
N SER A 162 15.62 0.87 17.88
CA SER A 162 15.50 2.27 18.32
C SER A 162 14.45 3.08 17.57
N LEU A 163 13.95 2.60 16.42
CA LEU A 163 12.87 3.27 15.70
C LEU A 163 11.55 3.06 16.46
N ASP A 164 11.01 4.13 17.01
CA ASP A 164 9.69 4.14 17.65
C ASP A 164 8.75 5.03 16.85
N LEU A 165 7.76 4.42 16.21
CA LEU A 165 6.74 5.10 15.40
C LEU A 165 5.58 5.62 16.26
N CYS A 166 5.50 5.26 17.53
CA CYS A 166 4.55 5.87 18.46
C CYS A 166 5.20 6.13 19.84
N PRO A 167 6.16 7.07 19.91
CA PRO A 167 6.84 7.36 21.15
C PRO A 167 5.89 7.99 22.16
N PRO A 168 6.07 7.75 23.48
CA PRO A 168 5.12 8.19 24.52
C PRO A 168 4.79 9.69 24.49
N HIS A 169 5.77 10.54 24.15
CA HIS A 169 5.59 12.00 24.10
C HIS A 169 4.73 12.48 22.91
N LEU A 170 4.58 11.68 21.86
CA LEU A 170 3.70 11.98 20.70
C LEU A 170 2.40 11.19 20.70
N GLN A 171 2.25 10.19 21.59
CA GLN A 171 1.14 9.25 21.55
C GLN A 171 -0.24 9.94 21.53
N SER A 172 -0.48 10.91 22.40
CA SER A 172 -1.77 11.62 22.43
C SER A 172 -2.06 12.36 21.12
N GLN A 173 -1.05 13.00 20.53
CA GLN A 173 -1.19 13.68 19.23
C GLN A 173 -1.41 12.68 18.09
N ILE A 174 -0.69 11.56 18.10
CA ILE A 174 -0.84 10.46 17.13
C ILE A 174 -2.25 9.88 17.20
N ASP A 175 -2.76 9.59 18.40
CA ASP A 175 -4.07 8.99 18.59
C ASP A 175 -5.18 9.92 18.12
N GLN A 176 -5.14 11.22 18.48
CA GLN A 176 -6.06 12.23 17.97
C GLN A 176 -5.97 12.38 16.45
N THR A 177 -4.76 12.31 15.89
CA THR A 177 -4.54 12.42 14.44
C THR A 177 -5.10 11.21 13.70
N ASN A 178 -4.89 10.03 14.24
CA ASN A 178 -5.35 8.76 13.70
C ASN A 178 -6.87 8.60 13.71
N GLU A 179 -7.56 9.19 14.68
CA GLU A 179 -9.02 9.14 14.76
C GLU A 179 -9.67 9.76 13.51
N TRP A 180 -9.35 11.02 13.21
CA TRP A 180 -9.93 11.69 12.04
C TRP A 180 -9.34 11.18 10.71
N ILE A 181 -8.08 10.76 10.67
CA ILE A 181 -7.51 10.12 9.48
C ILE A 181 -8.22 8.80 9.18
N TYR A 182 -8.49 7.98 10.20
CA TYR A 182 -9.22 6.74 10.01
C TYR A 182 -10.62 7.00 9.47
N ASP A 183 -11.39 7.82 10.18
CA ASP A 183 -12.82 8.00 9.88
C ASP A 183 -13.05 8.74 8.55
N LYS A 184 -12.30 9.83 8.32
CA LYS A 184 -12.52 10.75 7.20
C LYS A 184 -11.68 10.43 5.96
N ILE A 185 -10.53 9.77 6.10
CA ILE A 185 -9.64 9.48 4.96
C ILE A 185 -9.58 7.97 4.68
N ASN A 186 -9.05 7.18 5.60
CA ASN A 186 -8.80 5.77 5.36
C ASN A 186 -10.08 4.99 5.11
N ASN A 187 -11.11 5.23 5.93
CA ASN A 187 -12.43 4.67 5.75
C ASN A 187 -13.30 5.57 4.86
N GLY A 188 -13.02 6.88 4.82
CA GLY A 188 -13.73 7.85 3.97
C GLY A 188 -13.76 7.50 2.49
N VAL A 189 -12.63 7.06 1.92
CA VAL A 189 -12.61 6.60 0.51
C VAL A 189 -13.53 5.40 0.27
N TYR A 190 -13.68 4.50 1.25
CA TYR A 190 -14.62 3.38 1.17
C TYR A 190 -16.08 3.83 1.34
N LYS A 191 -16.33 4.81 2.23
CA LYS A 191 -17.66 5.45 2.35
C LYS A 191 -18.08 6.05 1.00
N CYS A 192 -17.18 6.71 0.28
CA CYS A 192 -17.43 7.21 -1.08
C CYS A 192 -17.71 6.06 -2.06
N GLY A 193 -16.78 5.10 -2.16
CA GLY A 193 -16.84 4.06 -3.20
C GLY A 193 -17.99 3.07 -3.06
N PHE A 194 -18.46 2.84 -1.84
CA PHE A 194 -19.54 1.90 -1.55
C PHE A 194 -20.89 2.55 -1.24
N ALA A 195 -20.98 3.89 -1.24
CA ALA A 195 -22.26 4.59 -1.14
C ALA A 195 -23.22 4.11 -2.23
N ARG A 196 -24.46 3.84 -1.85
CA ARG A 196 -25.53 3.38 -2.76
C ARG A 196 -26.55 4.46 -3.12
N LYS A 197 -26.36 5.68 -2.62
CA LYS A 197 -27.19 6.86 -2.85
C LYS A 197 -26.30 8.10 -3.01
N GLN A 198 -26.84 9.14 -3.64
CA GLN A 198 -26.12 10.39 -3.89
C GLN A 198 -25.80 11.13 -2.58
N GLU A 199 -26.76 11.27 -1.64
CA GLU A 199 -26.50 12.07 -0.43
C GLU A 199 -25.39 11.48 0.46
N PRO A 200 -25.35 10.15 0.77
CA PRO A 200 -24.24 9.56 1.52
C PRO A 200 -22.89 9.67 0.81
N TYR A 201 -22.88 9.65 -0.53
CA TYR A 201 -21.67 9.90 -1.31
C TYR A 201 -21.22 11.36 -1.16
N ASP A 202 -22.13 12.32 -1.32
CA ASP A 202 -21.83 13.75 -1.23
C ASP A 202 -21.29 14.14 0.15
N GLU A 203 -21.84 13.57 1.22
CA GLU A 203 -21.35 13.74 2.58
C GLU A 203 -19.95 13.15 2.74
N ALA A 204 -19.74 11.89 2.36
CA ALA A 204 -18.46 11.22 2.50
C ALA A 204 -17.34 11.89 1.69
N VAL A 205 -17.63 12.30 0.45
CA VAL A 205 -16.63 12.93 -0.42
C VAL A 205 -16.29 14.34 0.07
N LYS A 206 -17.27 15.07 0.61
CA LYS A 206 -17.02 16.37 1.25
C LYS A 206 -16.07 16.22 2.45
N GLU A 207 -16.38 15.32 3.39
CA GLU A 207 -15.55 15.08 4.57
C GLU A 207 -14.14 14.62 4.22
N LEU A 208 -14.02 13.74 3.21
CA LEU A 208 -12.73 13.26 2.71
C LEU A 208 -11.85 14.40 2.24
N PHE A 209 -12.40 15.30 1.41
CA PHE A 209 -11.62 16.40 0.86
C PHE A 209 -11.32 17.49 1.89
N GLU A 210 -12.23 17.78 2.82
CA GLU A 210 -11.92 18.67 3.96
C GLU A 210 -10.77 18.11 4.82
N ALA A 211 -10.73 16.78 5.01
CA ALA A 211 -9.63 16.14 5.74
C ALA A 211 -8.31 16.11 4.95
N LEU A 212 -8.34 15.93 3.63
CA LEU A 212 -7.16 16.04 2.77
C LEU A 212 -6.62 17.48 2.74
N ASP A 213 -7.50 18.48 2.64
CA ASP A 213 -7.15 19.90 2.71
C ASP A 213 -6.47 20.23 4.07
N LYS A 214 -6.98 19.64 5.17
CA LYS A 214 -6.34 19.74 6.50
C LYS A 214 -4.94 19.10 6.52
N CYS A 215 -4.76 17.91 5.93
CA CYS A 215 -3.43 17.29 5.81
C CYS A 215 -2.47 18.19 5.03
N GLU A 216 -2.92 18.75 3.91
CA GLU A 216 -2.14 19.66 3.07
C GLU A 216 -1.67 20.88 3.87
N GLU A 217 -2.56 21.50 4.64
CA GLU A 217 -2.21 22.64 5.49
C GLU A 217 -1.17 22.27 6.56
N ILE A 218 -1.35 21.13 7.23
CA ILE A 218 -0.38 20.64 8.22
C ILE A 218 0.99 20.42 7.55
N LEU A 219 1.02 19.71 6.43
CA LEU A 219 2.26 19.31 5.74
C LEU A 219 2.97 20.50 5.07
N SER A 220 2.29 21.62 4.86
CA SER A 220 2.92 22.88 4.43
C SER A 220 3.84 23.49 5.51
N LYS A 221 3.65 23.14 6.78
CA LYS A 221 4.35 23.74 7.93
C LYS A 221 5.41 22.82 8.56
N GLN A 222 5.29 21.51 8.35
CA GLN A 222 6.13 20.49 9.00
C GLN A 222 6.28 19.25 8.13
N ARG A 223 7.29 18.42 8.39
CA ARG A 223 7.63 17.27 7.53
C ARG A 223 6.63 16.10 7.59
N TYR A 224 6.04 15.85 8.75
CA TYR A 224 5.13 14.73 9.00
C TYR A 224 3.88 15.21 9.74
N LEU A 225 2.87 14.36 9.91
CA LEU A 225 1.58 14.75 10.51
C LEU A 225 1.69 15.14 11.99
N CYS A 226 2.61 14.53 12.73
CA CYS A 226 2.82 14.76 14.15
C CYS A 226 4.18 15.43 14.45
N GLY A 227 4.68 16.25 13.51
CA GLY A 227 5.91 17.03 13.68
C GLY A 227 6.97 16.70 12.62
N ASN A 228 8.22 16.53 13.05
CA ASN A 228 9.38 16.34 12.15
C ASN A 228 9.96 14.92 12.14
N THR A 229 9.31 13.99 12.86
CA THR A 229 9.69 12.57 12.91
C THR A 229 8.56 11.73 12.32
N LEU A 230 8.92 10.72 11.52
CA LEU A 230 7.97 9.75 10.99
C LEU A 230 7.27 9.00 12.13
N SER A 231 5.95 8.89 12.06
CA SER A 231 5.12 8.28 13.09
C SER A 231 4.10 7.29 12.53
N GLU A 232 3.35 6.64 13.42
CA GLU A 232 2.24 5.76 13.07
C GLU A 232 1.22 6.46 12.18
N ALA A 233 0.90 7.72 12.49
CA ALA A 233 -0.08 8.50 11.74
C ALA A 233 0.32 8.59 10.27
N ASP A 234 1.63 8.71 10.03
CA ASP A 234 2.14 8.87 8.68
C ASP A 234 2.00 7.59 7.85
N ILE A 235 2.33 6.44 8.44
CA ILE A 235 2.16 5.12 7.80
C ILE A 235 0.68 4.81 7.55
N ARG A 236 -0.20 5.16 8.50
CA ARG A 236 -1.65 4.97 8.35
C ARG A 236 -2.23 5.81 7.24
N LEU A 237 -1.78 7.06 7.08
CA LEU A 237 -2.18 7.92 5.96
C LEU A 237 -1.57 7.44 4.64
N PHE A 238 -0.27 7.14 4.62
CA PHE A 238 0.49 6.78 3.42
C PHE A 238 -0.15 5.65 2.62
N VAL A 239 -0.57 4.57 3.27
CA VAL A 239 -1.19 3.44 2.56
C VAL A 239 -2.49 3.79 1.85
N THR A 240 -3.18 4.86 2.27
CA THR A 240 -4.33 5.40 1.54
C THR A 240 -3.88 6.30 0.40
N LEU A 241 -2.90 7.19 0.63
CA LEU A 241 -2.43 8.13 -0.40
C LEU A 241 -1.82 7.40 -1.61
N ILE A 242 -1.00 6.37 -1.39
CA ILE A 242 -0.36 5.59 -2.47
C ILE A 242 -1.36 4.86 -3.38
N ARG A 243 -2.63 4.75 -2.95
CA ARG A 243 -3.74 4.13 -3.70
C ARG A 243 -4.69 5.17 -4.31
N PHE A 244 -4.50 6.46 -4.00
CA PHE A 244 -5.49 7.49 -4.26
C PHE A 244 -5.68 7.72 -5.76
N ASP A 245 -4.63 8.14 -6.46
CA ASP A 245 -4.70 8.40 -7.91
C ASP A 245 -4.75 7.09 -8.71
N GLU A 246 -4.15 6.02 -8.18
CA GLU A 246 -4.07 4.70 -8.82
C GLU A 246 -5.41 3.94 -8.82
N ALA A 247 -6.27 4.18 -7.82
CA ALA A 247 -7.54 3.47 -7.68
C ALA A 247 -8.70 4.35 -7.20
N TYR A 248 -8.57 5.05 -6.06
CA TYR A 248 -9.72 5.69 -5.41
C TYR A 248 -10.34 6.83 -6.21
N ALA A 249 -9.52 7.64 -6.89
CA ALA A 249 -9.98 8.77 -7.68
C ALA A 249 -10.99 8.32 -8.75
N VAL A 250 -10.73 7.20 -9.42
CA VAL A 250 -11.60 6.66 -10.48
C VAL A 250 -12.61 5.67 -9.91
N ASN A 251 -12.14 4.61 -9.27
CA ASN A 251 -12.99 3.49 -8.86
C ASN A 251 -13.99 3.92 -7.78
N PHE A 252 -13.52 4.68 -6.78
CA PHE A 252 -14.36 5.17 -5.68
C PHE A 252 -14.89 6.59 -5.90
N LYS A 253 -14.65 7.15 -7.10
CA LYS A 253 -15.10 8.49 -7.49
C LYS A 253 -14.58 9.60 -6.56
N CYS A 254 -13.45 9.38 -5.87
CA CYS A 254 -12.85 10.41 -5.03
C CYS A 254 -12.10 11.45 -5.90
N ASN A 255 -12.82 12.19 -6.76
CA ASN A 255 -12.24 12.90 -7.90
C ASN A 255 -12.38 14.43 -7.87
N LYS A 256 -12.68 15.06 -6.71
CA LYS A 256 -12.68 16.54 -6.59
C LYS A 256 -11.31 17.13 -6.95
N LYS A 257 -10.24 16.46 -6.54
CA LYS A 257 -8.84 16.85 -6.76
C LYS A 257 -7.95 15.61 -6.61
N LEU A 258 -7.04 15.37 -7.56
CA LEU A 258 -6.08 14.28 -7.52
C LEU A 258 -5.01 14.55 -6.47
N LEU A 259 -4.41 13.49 -5.93
CA LEU A 259 -3.33 13.58 -4.96
C LEU A 259 -2.14 14.38 -5.50
N ARG A 260 -1.75 14.17 -6.76
CA ARG A 260 -0.66 14.90 -7.42
C ARG A 260 -0.90 16.41 -7.57
N GLU A 261 -2.13 16.88 -7.37
CA GLU A 261 -2.47 18.31 -7.40
C GLU A 261 -2.33 18.96 -6.01
N TYR A 262 -2.01 18.18 -4.97
CA TYR A 262 -1.64 18.68 -3.65
C TYR A 262 -0.11 18.68 -3.50
N PRO A 263 0.57 19.84 -3.57
CA PRO A 263 2.02 19.87 -3.58
C PRO A 263 2.63 19.25 -2.32
N ASN A 264 2.10 19.54 -1.13
CA ASN A 264 2.68 19.00 0.11
C ASN A 264 2.34 17.52 0.29
N LEU A 265 1.08 17.10 0.11
CA LEU A 265 0.67 15.70 0.21
C LEU A 265 1.36 14.80 -0.83
N PHE A 266 1.55 15.28 -2.07
CA PHE A 266 2.23 14.51 -3.10
C PHE A 266 3.71 14.32 -2.76
N ASN A 267 4.41 15.39 -2.40
CA ASN A 267 5.80 15.32 -1.97
C ASN A 267 5.97 14.52 -0.67
N TYR A 268 5.03 14.61 0.27
CA TYR A 268 4.97 13.79 1.48
C TYR A 268 4.80 12.29 1.15
N THR A 269 3.94 11.95 0.18
CA THR A 269 3.75 10.56 -0.24
C THR A 269 5.02 10.00 -0.86
N LYS A 270 5.71 10.78 -1.69
CA LYS A 270 7.02 10.42 -2.25
C LYS A 270 8.10 10.27 -1.18
N ASP A 271 8.15 11.18 -0.19
CA ASP A 271 9.08 11.13 0.95
C ASP A 271 8.93 9.80 1.71
N ILE A 272 7.71 9.41 2.07
CA ILE A 272 7.47 8.14 2.76
C ILE A 272 7.77 6.93 1.86
N PHE A 273 7.39 6.98 0.59
CA PHE A 273 7.68 5.91 -0.36
C PHE A 273 9.20 5.64 -0.48
N GLN A 274 10.01 6.69 -0.39
CA GLN A 274 11.47 6.65 -0.49
C GLN A 274 12.18 6.33 0.83
N VAL A 275 11.46 6.25 1.96
CA VAL A 275 12.04 5.73 3.21
C VAL A 275 12.50 4.29 2.96
N PRO A 276 13.75 3.93 3.35
CA PRO A 276 14.29 2.59 3.13
C PRO A 276 13.33 1.48 3.58
N GLY A 277 13.05 0.54 2.68
CA GLY A 277 12.14 -0.59 2.90
C GLY A 277 10.67 -0.33 2.56
N VAL A 278 10.18 0.91 2.57
CA VAL A 278 8.74 1.20 2.38
C VAL A 278 8.26 0.91 0.96
N SER A 279 9.03 1.28 -0.07
CA SER A 279 8.66 1.03 -1.47
C SER A 279 8.39 -0.47 -1.76
N SER A 280 9.12 -1.37 -1.10
CA SER A 280 8.93 -2.83 -1.22
C SER A 280 7.57 -3.34 -0.69
N THR A 281 6.83 -2.50 0.04
CA THR A 281 5.51 -2.83 0.60
C THR A 281 4.36 -2.45 -0.31
N VAL A 282 4.67 -1.86 -1.47
CA VAL A 282 3.72 -1.34 -2.44
C VAL A 282 3.86 -2.14 -3.74
N ASN A 283 2.74 -2.68 -4.20
CA ASN A 283 2.63 -3.29 -5.52
C ASN A 283 1.43 -2.64 -6.24
N ILE A 284 1.72 -1.71 -7.14
CA ILE A 284 0.71 -0.92 -7.85
C ILE A 284 -0.17 -1.80 -8.73
N ASP A 285 0.39 -2.84 -9.36
CA ASP A 285 -0.38 -3.78 -10.18
C ASP A 285 -1.41 -4.53 -9.34
N HIS A 286 -1.01 -5.02 -8.15
CA HIS A 286 -1.93 -5.68 -7.22
C HIS A 286 -3.03 -4.74 -6.72
N ILE A 287 -2.66 -3.48 -6.41
CA ILE A 287 -3.62 -2.43 -6.02
C ILE A 287 -4.66 -2.26 -7.13
N LYS A 288 -4.22 -2.00 -8.37
CA LYS A 288 -5.11 -1.72 -9.49
C LYS A 288 -5.98 -2.92 -9.84
N GLN A 289 -5.37 -4.10 -10.05
CA GLN A 289 -6.11 -5.32 -10.37
C GLN A 289 -7.16 -5.63 -9.31
N GLY A 290 -6.82 -5.47 -8.03
CA GLY A 290 -7.73 -5.74 -6.95
C GLY A 290 -8.92 -4.77 -6.90
N TYR A 291 -8.68 -3.46 -6.87
CA TYR A 291 -9.78 -2.47 -6.80
C TYR A 291 -10.68 -2.49 -8.03
N PHE A 292 -10.12 -2.55 -9.24
CA PHE A 292 -10.92 -2.55 -10.46
C PHE A 292 -11.60 -3.91 -10.70
N SER A 293 -11.29 -4.97 -9.95
CA SER A 293 -12.03 -6.24 -10.00
C SER A 293 -13.33 -6.25 -9.19
N ILE A 294 -13.64 -5.18 -8.43
CA ILE A 294 -14.86 -5.10 -7.61
C ILE A 294 -16.08 -4.97 -8.53
N ALA A 295 -16.71 -6.11 -8.85
CA ALA A 295 -17.80 -6.20 -9.81
C ALA A 295 -19.00 -5.28 -9.48
N ALA A 296 -19.26 -5.03 -8.20
CA ALA A 296 -20.36 -4.16 -7.76
C ALA A 296 -20.12 -2.66 -8.03
N ILE A 297 -18.92 -2.28 -8.47
CA ILE A 297 -18.53 -0.90 -8.83
C ILE A 297 -18.06 -0.85 -10.30
N ASN A 298 -17.29 -1.84 -10.73
CA ASN A 298 -16.75 -1.97 -12.09
C ASN A 298 -17.13 -3.35 -12.68
N PRO A 299 -18.33 -3.50 -13.27
CA PRO A 299 -18.85 -4.81 -13.70
C PRO A 299 -17.98 -5.51 -14.75
N PHE A 300 -17.30 -4.76 -15.61
CA PHE A 300 -16.46 -5.30 -16.68
C PHE A 300 -15.03 -5.61 -16.23
N GLY A 301 -14.64 -5.22 -15.01
CA GLY A 301 -13.30 -5.49 -14.49
C GLY A 301 -12.16 -4.82 -15.26
N ILE A 302 -12.47 -3.82 -16.11
CA ILE A 302 -11.44 -3.11 -16.90
C ILE A 302 -10.55 -2.31 -15.96
N VAL A 303 -9.24 -2.51 -16.09
CA VAL A 303 -8.21 -1.79 -15.32
C VAL A 303 -7.71 -0.60 -16.15
N PRO A 304 -7.82 0.65 -15.69
CA PRO A 304 -7.30 1.82 -16.38
C PRO A 304 -5.77 1.77 -16.55
N ILE A 305 -5.27 2.33 -17.65
CA ILE A 305 -3.83 2.31 -17.97
C ILE A 305 -2.98 3.19 -17.03
N GLY A 306 -3.43 4.41 -16.74
CA GLY A 306 -2.66 5.38 -15.93
C GLY A 306 -2.85 5.23 -14.42
N PRO A 307 -2.44 6.24 -13.63
CA PRO A 307 -1.76 7.49 -14.00
C PRO A 307 -0.24 7.37 -14.28
N ASN A 308 0.39 6.22 -14.05
CA ASN A 308 1.83 5.98 -14.24
C ASN A 308 2.71 6.96 -13.44
N ILE A 309 2.41 7.12 -12.15
CA ILE A 309 3.14 8.05 -11.28
C ILE A 309 4.47 7.43 -10.88
N ASP A 310 5.56 8.18 -11.07
CA ASP A 310 6.86 7.84 -10.49
C ASP A 310 6.98 8.38 -9.05
N TYR A 311 6.64 7.53 -8.08
CA TYR A 311 6.79 7.85 -6.65
C TYR A 311 8.25 7.87 -6.18
N SER A 312 9.21 7.41 -7.01
CA SER A 312 10.65 7.49 -6.74
C SER A 312 11.26 8.81 -7.19
N SER A 313 10.50 9.65 -7.90
CA SER A 313 10.96 10.97 -8.32
C SER A 313 11.29 11.87 -7.13
N PRO A 314 12.24 12.81 -7.25
CA PRO A 314 12.64 13.67 -6.12
C PRO A 314 11.46 14.42 -5.49
N HIS A 315 11.55 14.63 -4.17
CA HIS A 315 10.62 15.45 -3.39
C HIS A 315 11.37 16.57 -2.65
N ASP A 316 10.66 17.62 -2.26
CA ASP A 316 11.21 18.79 -1.55
C ASP A 316 11.13 18.70 -0.02
N ARG A 317 10.79 17.51 0.51
CA ARG A 317 10.58 17.26 1.95
C ARG A 317 11.86 17.07 2.78
N HIS A 318 13.03 17.06 2.16
CA HIS A 318 14.29 17.04 2.92
C HIS A 318 14.39 18.35 3.71
N SER A 319 14.45 18.22 5.03
CA SER A 319 14.25 19.30 6.01
C SER A 319 14.60 20.71 5.54
N THR A 320 13.63 21.60 5.67
CA THR A 320 13.83 22.98 6.13
C THR A 320 14.48 22.96 7.52
N GLN A 321 15.76 22.58 7.60
CA GLN A 321 16.63 23.21 8.58
C GLN A 321 16.75 24.65 8.11
N SER A 322 16.32 25.57 8.96
CA SER A 322 16.48 27.02 8.85
C SER A 322 17.68 27.40 7.97
N ASN A 323 17.41 28.15 6.90
CA ASN A 323 18.40 29.04 6.29
C ASN A 323 18.90 30.00 7.38
N ALA A 324 19.94 29.58 8.09
CA ALA A 324 20.73 30.40 8.99
C ALA A 324 22.18 29.92 8.87
N PHE A 325 22.87 30.55 7.91
CA PHE A 325 24.32 30.74 7.80
C PHE A 325 25.22 29.56 7.35
N VAL A 326 25.77 29.80 6.14
CA VAL A 326 27.20 29.74 5.75
C VAL A 326 27.73 28.44 5.11
N THR A 327 27.92 28.57 3.78
CA THR A 327 29.05 28.08 2.96
C THR A 327 30.10 27.18 3.60
N THR A 328 30.34 26.01 3.02
CA THR A 328 31.52 25.73 2.16
C THR A 328 31.40 24.32 1.58
N ALA A 329 31.62 24.19 0.27
CA ALA A 329 31.67 22.90 -0.39
C ALA A 329 32.94 22.15 0.03
N SER A 330 32.80 20.99 0.65
CA SER A 330 33.87 20.01 0.77
C SER A 330 33.55 18.81 -0.12
N VAL A 331 34.27 18.73 -1.24
CA VAL A 331 34.29 17.59 -2.16
C VAL A 331 34.83 16.37 -1.39
N PHE A 332 34.01 15.35 -1.18
CA PHE A 332 34.47 14.04 -0.75
C PHE A 332 35.10 13.32 -1.95
N GLN A 333 36.43 13.23 -1.95
CA GLN A 333 37.16 12.34 -2.85
C GLN A 333 37.03 10.90 -2.34
N ALA A 334 36.56 10.01 -3.22
CA ALA A 334 36.56 8.56 -2.98
C ALA A 334 38.01 8.03 -2.89
N PRO A 335 38.29 7.01 -2.06
CA PRO A 335 39.62 6.43 -1.98
C PRO A 335 39.94 5.63 -3.26
N LYS A 336 41.08 5.96 -3.88
CA LYS A 336 41.68 5.18 -4.97
C LYS A 336 42.29 3.90 -4.38
N PHE A 337 41.79 2.74 -4.82
CA PHE A 337 42.52 1.49 -4.68
C PHE A 337 43.73 1.50 -5.63
N ILE A 338 44.92 1.34 -5.06
CA ILE A 338 46.16 1.09 -5.80
C ILE A 338 46.20 -0.41 -6.08
N VAL A 339 46.07 -0.80 -7.34
CA VAL A 339 46.52 -2.11 -7.83
C VAL A 339 47.68 -1.87 -8.79
N SER A 340 48.82 -2.45 -8.43
CA SER A 340 50.09 -2.40 -9.15
C SER A 340 50.02 -3.10 -10.51
N GLY A 341 50.56 -2.42 -11.52
CA GLY A 341 51.37 -3.07 -12.57
C GLY A 341 50.65 -3.51 -13.84
N ARG A 342 50.49 -2.59 -14.80
CA ARG A 342 51.11 -2.66 -16.15
C ARG A 342 50.58 -1.53 -17.03
N THR A 343 51.52 -0.81 -17.65
CA THR A 343 51.32 0.20 -18.67
C THR A 343 50.92 -0.42 -20.01
N TRP A 344 49.93 0.17 -20.67
CA TRP A 344 49.77 0.15 -22.13
C TRP A 344 49.24 1.51 -22.57
N GLU A 345 50.01 2.18 -23.44
CA GLU A 345 49.60 3.34 -24.21
C GLU A 345 48.70 2.90 -25.38
N GLY A 346 47.70 3.72 -25.74
CA GLY A 346 46.77 3.40 -26.83
C GLY A 346 45.71 4.48 -27.05
N GLU A 347 46.16 5.58 -27.62
CA GLU A 347 45.51 6.55 -28.52
C GLU A 347 43.99 6.77 -28.52
N SER A 348 43.68 8.07 -28.43
CA SER A 348 42.44 8.76 -28.77
C SER A 348 42.04 8.62 -30.24
N HIS A 349 40.76 8.36 -30.52
CA HIS A 349 40.10 8.86 -31.73
C HIS A 349 38.65 9.27 -31.47
N GLN A 350 38.41 10.58 -31.64
CA GLN A 350 37.12 11.15 -32.02
C GLN A 350 36.83 10.80 -33.49
N LEU A 351 35.58 10.48 -33.83
CA LEU A 351 35.05 10.65 -35.18
C LEU A 351 33.62 11.21 -35.15
N TYR A 352 33.47 12.31 -35.89
CA TYR A 352 32.25 12.99 -36.32
C TYR A 352 31.62 12.31 -37.56
N GLY A 353 30.34 12.61 -37.83
CA GLY A 353 29.67 12.50 -39.15
C GLY A 353 28.27 11.87 -39.02
N ILE A 354 27.12 12.56 -39.11
CA ILE A 354 26.52 13.46 -40.13
C ILE A 354 26.03 12.74 -41.41
N ALA A 355 24.69 12.79 -41.57
CA ALA A 355 23.84 12.94 -42.76
C ALA A 355 23.56 11.81 -43.78
N GLY A 356 22.28 11.81 -44.19
CA GLY A 356 21.77 11.40 -45.51
C GLY A 356 21.24 9.95 -45.53
N SER A 357 20.11 9.61 -46.14
CA SER A 357 19.26 10.30 -47.11
C SER A 357 18.06 9.40 -47.43
N GLU A 358 16.86 9.96 -47.58
CA GLU A 358 15.76 9.37 -48.35
C GLU A 358 16.16 9.20 -49.83
N PRO A 359 15.43 8.36 -50.58
CA PRO A 359 14.66 8.96 -51.67
C PRO A 359 13.22 8.42 -51.83
N ASP A 360 12.43 9.35 -52.36
CA ASP A 360 11.02 9.30 -52.76
C ASP A 360 10.81 8.71 -54.18
N MET A 361 9.52 8.55 -54.54
CA MET A 361 8.88 8.22 -55.84
C MET A 361 8.54 6.74 -56.10
N GLY A 362 7.29 6.35 -56.41
CA GLY A 362 6.05 7.10 -56.53
C GLY A 362 4.92 6.31 -57.22
N LYS A 363 3.71 6.86 -57.04
CA LYS A 363 2.53 6.88 -57.95
C LYS A 363 1.55 5.69 -58.06
N ASN A 364 0.29 6.07 -57.79
CA ASN A 364 -0.97 5.85 -58.54
C ASN A 364 -1.81 4.58 -58.28
N LYS A 365 -2.95 4.74 -57.59
CA LYS A 365 -4.28 5.01 -58.22
C LYS A 365 -5.39 5.15 -57.17
N ALA A 366 -6.32 6.07 -57.43
CA ALA A 366 -7.55 6.34 -56.70
C ALA A 366 -8.62 5.26 -56.90
N TYR A 367 -9.52 5.10 -55.92
CA TYR A 367 -11.00 5.13 -56.03
C TYR A 367 -11.62 4.70 -54.69
N GLY A 368 -12.72 5.34 -54.28
CA GLY A 368 -13.70 4.71 -53.37
C GLY A 368 -13.99 5.43 -52.06
N SER A 369 -14.86 6.43 -52.13
CA SER A 369 -15.66 6.96 -51.02
C SER A 369 -16.42 5.87 -50.25
N GLY A 370 -16.40 5.92 -48.92
CA GLY A 370 -17.22 5.06 -48.07
C GLY A 370 -17.26 5.55 -46.62
N PHE A 371 -18.14 6.52 -46.34
CA PHE A 371 -18.58 6.85 -44.99
C PHE A 371 -19.46 5.71 -44.45
N PHE A 372 -19.14 5.17 -43.27
CA PHE A 372 -20.08 4.38 -42.49
C PHE A 372 -20.43 5.13 -41.20
N LEU A 373 -21.65 5.69 -41.19
CA LEU A 373 -22.37 6.06 -39.98
C LEU A 373 -22.94 4.78 -39.36
N LEU A 374 -22.65 4.54 -38.08
CA LEU A 374 -23.36 3.56 -37.26
C LEU A 374 -24.51 4.27 -36.53
N GLN A 375 -25.74 3.98 -36.97
CA GLN A 375 -26.98 4.30 -36.29
C GLN A 375 -27.12 3.44 -35.02
N ILE A 376 -27.46 4.09 -33.91
CA ILE A 376 -27.91 3.47 -32.66
C ILE A 376 -29.45 3.50 -32.68
N PRO A 377 -30.17 2.38 -32.52
CA PRO A 377 -31.62 2.40 -32.33
C PRO A 377 -32.00 2.81 -30.90
N THR A 378 -33.14 3.50 -30.82
CA THR A 378 -33.82 4.08 -29.65
C THR A 378 -34.15 3.11 -28.52
#